data_AF-A0A6B3KG83-F1
#
_entry.id   AF-A0A6B3KG83-F1
#
_cell.length_a   1.000
_cell.length_b   1.000
_cell.length_c   1.000
_cell.angle_alpha   90.00
_cell.angle_beta   90.00
_cell.angle_gamma   90.00
#
_symmetry.space_group_name_H-M   'P 1'
#
loop_
_entity.id
_entity.type
_entity.pdbx_description
1 polymer ?
#
loop_
_entity_poly.entity_id
_entity_poly.type
_entity_poly.pdbx_seq_one_letter_code
_entity_poly.pdbx_strand_id
1 'polypeptide(L)'
;MQVIARRLGAASKYDRLACVRADGSHCEVDLPRQGILPHDLIHLWVESRLGLSDGFIGLVAKGADIDYAGKELHRHVDPQRQMQAGQAESVVEALQSQLWSGQFDDAMFHYGLAQACSMRGVTPPELEGVAPKEDLFVPLTRLGAAWNAMAAGTEWRLAFPWQPGMEGHP
;
A
#
# COMPACT_ATOMS: atom_id res chain seq x y z
N MET A 1 -6.21 -13.08 1.69
CA MET A 1 -6.54 -12.46 3.00
C MET A 1 -7.58 -11.37 2.79
N GLN A 2 -8.56 -11.18 3.69
CA GLN A 2 -9.49 -10.05 3.61
C GLN A 2 -8.86 -8.81 4.28
N VAL A 3 -9.04 -7.65 3.67
CA VAL A 3 -8.58 -6.36 4.19
C VAL A 3 -9.79 -5.44 4.31
N ILE A 4 -9.99 -4.87 5.50
CA ILE A 4 -11.14 -4.02 5.82
C ILE A 4 -10.62 -2.64 6.20
N ALA A 5 -10.86 -1.63 5.37
CA ALA A 5 -10.48 -0.25 5.63
C ALA A 5 -11.72 0.54 6.03
N ARG A 6 -11.75 1.07 7.26
CA ARG A 6 -12.92 1.75 7.83
C ARG A 6 -12.68 3.24 7.95
N ARG A 7 -13.59 4.03 7.39
CA ARG A 7 -13.62 5.48 7.57
C ARG A 7 -14.20 5.80 8.93
N LEU A 8 -13.40 6.33 9.85
CA LEU A 8 -13.85 6.74 11.18
C LEU A 8 -14.44 8.17 11.14
N GLY A 9 -14.82 8.69 12.32
CA GLY A 9 -15.46 10.01 12.44
C GLY A 9 -14.71 11.15 11.74
N ALA A 10 -15.42 12.18 11.29
CA ALA A 10 -14.85 13.30 10.53
C ALA A 10 -13.72 14.03 11.28
N ALA A 11 -13.79 14.11 12.61
CA ALA A 11 -12.76 14.73 13.44
C ALA A 11 -11.52 13.85 13.71
N SER A 12 -11.55 12.57 13.32
CA SER A 12 -10.42 11.66 13.55
C SER A 12 -9.25 11.98 12.61
N LYS A 13 -8.02 11.86 13.13
CA LYS A 13 -6.79 11.91 12.33
C LYS A 13 -6.43 10.55 11.71
N TYR A 14 -7.05 9.49 12.24
CA TYR A 14 -6.81 8.11 11.84
C TYR A 14 -8.12 7.45 11.43
N ASP A 15 -8.04 6.65 10.38
CA ASP A 15 -8.99 5.62 10.04
C ASP A 15 -8.49 4.27 10.57
N ARG A 16 -9.12 3.15 10.21
CA ARG A 16 -8.66 1.83 10.67
C ARG A 16 -8.48 0.86 9.52
N LEU A 17 -7.39 0.11 9.54
CA LEU A 17 -7.14 -1.00 8.63
C LEU A 17 -7.12 -2.30 9.45
N ALA A 18 -7.98 -3.25 9.09
CA ALA A 18 -8.01 -4.57 9.69
C ALA A 18 -7.71 -5.63 8.63
N CYS A 19 -6.95 -6.65 9.00
CA CYS A 19 -6.64 -7.79 8.15
C CYS A 19 -7.20 -9.06 8.79
N VAL A 20 -7.95 -9.85 8.03
CA VAL A 20 -8.55 -11.12 8.46
C VAL A 20 -8.07 -12.25 7.56
N ARG A 21 -7.40 -13.23 8.16
CA ARG A 21 -6.82 -14.38 7.45
C ARG A 21 -7.82 -15.53 7.32
N ALA A 22 -7.46 -16.53 6.52
CA ALA A 22 -8.33 -17.68 6.25
C ALA A 22 -8.60 -18.54 7.50
N ASP A 23 -7.66 -18.56 8.46
CA ASP A 23 -7.81 -19.24 9.74
C ASP A 23 -8.63 -18.44 10.77
N GLY A 24 -9.12 -17.25 10.39
CA GLY A 24 -9.87 -16.34 11.26
C GLY A 24 -9.01 -15.46 12.16
N SER A 25 -7.68 -15.64 12.17
CA SER A 25 -6.80 -14.71 12.87
C SER A 25 -6.89 -13.32 12.24
N HIS A 26 -6.80 -12.29 13.08
CA HIS A 26 -6.90 -10.91 12.64
C HIS A 26 -5.95 -9.99 13.40
N CYS A 27 -5.59 -8.89 12.75
CA CYS A 27 -4.81 -7.80 13.33
C CYS A 27 -5.34 -6.47 12.76
N GLU A 28 -5.11 -5.37 13.48
CA GLU A 28 -5.54 -4.03 13.06
C GLU A 28 -4.47 -2.99 13.34
N VAL A 29 -4.45 -1.93 12.54
CA VAL A 29 -3.59 -0.76 12.70
C VAL A 29 -4.37 0.51 12.43
N ASP A 30 -3.88 1.61 13.00
CA ASP A 30 -4.36 2.94 12.62
C ASP A 30 -3.95 3.26 11.18
N LEU A 31 -4.86 3.86 10.44
CA LEU A 31 -4.66 4.23 9.04
C LEU A 31 -4.63 5.77 8.94
N PRO A 32 -3.44 6.43 8.97
CA PRO A 32 -3.35 7.88 9.06
C PRO A 32 -3.97 8.59 7.85
N ARG A 33 -4.72 9.67 8.10
CA ARG A 33 -5.28 10.51 7.03
C ARG A 33 -4.20 11.44 6.49
N GLN A 34 -3.91 11.30 5.20
CA GLN A 34 -2.87 12.06 4.51
C GLN A 34 -3.41 12.93 3.37
N GLY A 35 -4.73 12.99 3.13
CA GLY A 35 -5.30 13.79 2.02
C GLY A 35 -5.17 13.14 0.63
N ILE A 36 -4.23 12.22 0.45
CA ILE A 36 -4.22 11.20 -0.60
C ILE A 36 -4.68 9.84 -0.05
N LEU A 37 -4.66 8.78 -0.86
CA LEU A 37 -4.92 7.42 -0.37
C LEU A 37 -3.93 7.09 0.77
N PRO A 38 -4.40 6.55 1.91
CA PRO A 38 -3.52 6.18 3.01
C PRO A 38 -2.41 5.20 2.60
N HIS A 39 -1.21 5.40 3.15
CA HIS A 39 0.02 4.68 2.80
C HIS A 39 -0.16 3.13 2.72
N ASP A 40 -0.71 2.49 3.75
CA ASP A 40 -0.89 1.03 3.78
C ASP A 40 -1.89 0.52 2.71
N LEU A 41 -2.82 1.36 2.25
CA LEU A 41 -3.69 1.02 1.12
C LEU A 41 -2.98 1.14 -0.23
N ILE A 42 -1.94 1.99 -0.32
CA ILE A 42 -1.05 2.04 -1.49
C ILE A 42 -0.26 0.72 -1.57
N HIS A 43 0.26 0.22 -0.44
CA HIS A 43 0.89 -1.10 -0.38
C HIS A 43 -0.01 -2.20 -0.92
N LEU A 44 -1.27 -2.23 -0.47
CA LEU A 44 -2.23 -3.23 -0.93
C LEU A 44 -2.35 -3.26 -2.46
N TRP A 45 -2.44 -2.11 -3.10
CA TRP A 45 -2.50 -2.01 -4.57
C TRP A 45 -1.18 -2.40 -5.23
N VAL A 46 -0.07 -1.79 -4.80
CA VAL A 46 1.28 -1.98 -5.38
C VAL A 46 1.71 -3.43 -5.29
N GLU A 47 1.65 -4.04 -4.11
CA GLU A 47 2.08 -5.42 -3.91
C GLU A 47 1.23 -6.40 -4.71
N SER A 48 -0.06 -6.11 -4.88
CA SER A 48 -0.96 -6.94 -5.69
C SER A 48 -0.68 -6.82 -7.19
N ARG A 49 -0.39 -5.61 -7.69
CA ARG A 49 -0.09 -5.38 -9.12
C ARG A 49 1.28 -5.90 -9.53
N LEU A 50 2.26 -5.79 -8.64
CA LEU A 50 3.64 -6.23 -8.89
C LEU A 50 3.91 -7.68 -8.47
N GLY A 51 2.92 -8.38 -7.88
CA GLY A 51 3.10 -9.76 -7.42
C GLY A 51 4.07 -9.90 -6.24
N LEU A 52 4.24 -8.85 -5.43
CA LEU A 52 5.17 -8.83 -4.30
C LEU A 52 4.57 -9.54 -3.08
N SER A 53 4.53 -10.88 -3.12
CA SER A 53 3.93 -11.70 -2.07
C SER A 53 4.69 -11.71 -0.73
N ASP A 54 5.93 -11.23 -0.72
CA ASP A 54 6.80 -11.03 0.45
C ASP A 54 7.02 -9.54 0.76
N GLY A 55 6.11 -8.68 0.29
CA GLY A 55 5.99 -7.28 0.69
C GLY A 55 5.39 -7.12 2.11
N PHE A 56 5.09 -5.90 2.51
CA PHE A 56 4.49 -5.61 3.83
C PHE A 56 3.14 -6.32 4.01
N ILE A 57 2.18 -6.10 3.10
CA ILE A 57 0.86 -6.76 3.17
C ILE A 57 0.99 -8.26 2.91
N GLY A 58 1.93 -8.67 2.04
CA GLY A 58 2.29 -10.07 1.81
C GLY A 58 2.71 -10.81 3.08
N LEU A 59 3.60 -10.20 3.88
CA LEU A 59 4.02 -10.75 5.17
C LEU A 59 2.87 -10.81 6.17
N VAL A 60 2.00 -9.79 6.20
CA VAL A 60 0.79 -9.81 7.03
C VAL A 60 -0.11 -10.96 6.61
N ALA A 61 -0.31 -11.19 5.31
CA ALA A 61 -1.09 -12.32 4.80
C ALA A 61 -0.51 -13.69 5.18
N LYS A 62 0.81 -13.78 5.37
CA LYS A 62 1.53 -14.99 5.81
C LYS A 62 1.56 -15.19 7.33
N GLY A 63 0.99 -14.27 8.11
CA GLY A 63 0.83 -14.43 9.56
C GLY A 63 1.50 -13.36 10.41
N ALA A 64 2.26 -12.42 9.83
CA ALA A 64 2.87 -11.34 10.59
C ALA A 64 1.79 -10.38 11.13
N ASP A 65 1.95 -9.92 12.37
CA ASP A 65 1.12 -8.83 12.88
C ASP A 65 1.42 -7.53 12.10
N ILE A 66 0.37 -6.79 11.74
CA ILE A 66 0.50 -5.62 10.85
C ILE A 66 1.23 -4.45 11.51
N ASP A 67 1.00 -4.19 12.80
CA ASP A 67 1.67 -3.10 13.52
C ASP A 67 3.15 -3.45 13.73
N TYR A 68 3.44 -4.71 14.04
CA TYR A 68 4.82 -5.20 14.13
C TYR A 68 5.54 -5.14 12.78
N ALA A 69 4.93 -5.67 11.71
CA ALA A 69 5.53 -5.67 10.37
C ALA A 69 5.85 -4.26 9.89
N GLY A 70 4.95 -3.30 10.12
CA GLY A 70 5.17 -1.90 9.78
C GLY A 70 6.36 -1.32 10.55
N LYS A 71 6.36 -1.47 11.88
CA LYS A 71 7.42 -0.93 12.75
C LYS A 71 8.79 -1.55 12.50
N GLU A 72 8.87 -2.85 12.23
CA GLU A 72 10.15 -3.51 11.95
C GLU A 72 10.72 -3.09 10.60
N LEU A 73 9.91 -3.10 9.53
CA LEU A 73 10.36 -2.70 8.20
C LEU A 73 10.80 -1.24 8.15
N HIS A 74 10.14 -0.36 8.91
CA HIS A 74 10.56 1.03 9.08
C HIS A 74 11.89 1.16 9.84
N ARG A 75 12.19 0.25 10.76
CA ARG A 75 13.44 0.30 11.55
C ARG A 75 14.62 -0.22 10.75
N HIS A 76 14.46 -1.37 10.10
CA HIS A 76 15.51 -1.99 9.32
C HIS A 76 14.93 -3.01 8.34
N VAL A 77 15.29 -2.87 7.06
CA VAL A 77 15.08 -3.91 6.05
C VAL A 77 16.37 -4.72 5.95
N ASP A 78 16.31 -6.02 6.21
CA ASP A 78 17.37 -6.97 5.85
C ASP A 78 17.25 -7.26 4.35
N PRO A 79 18.13 -6.72 3.47
CA PRO A 79 17.91 -6.80 2.02
C PRO A 79 18.02 -8.22 1.48
N GLN A 80 18.67 -9.13 2.20
CA GLN A 80 18.80 -10.53 1.80
C GLN A 80 17.56 -11.35 2.13
N ARG A 81 16.83 -10.97 3.19
CA ARG A 81 15.65 -11.70 3.67
C ARG A 81 14.33 -11.01 3.33
N GLN A 82 14.35 -9.70 3.11
CA GLN A 82 13.18 -8.83 2.99
C GLN A 82 13.25 -7.98 1.71
N MET A 83 13.80 -8.55 0.63
CA MET A 83 13.96 -7.87 -0.65
C MET A 83 12.64 -7.27 -1.16
N GLN A 84 11.57 -8.05 -1.23
CA GLN A 84 10.27 -7.58 -1.72
C GLN A 84 9.63 -6.53 -0.80
N ALA A 85 9.83 -6.61 0.52
CA ALA A 85 9.36 -5.58 1.44
C ALA A 85 10.07 -4.24 1.21
N GLY A 86 11.40 -4.26 1.04
CA GLY A 86 12.16 -3.07 0.69
C GLY A 86 11.78 -2.51 -0.69
N GLN A 87 11.52 -3.38 -1.67
CA GLN A 87 11.05 -2.99 -3.00
C GLN A 87 9.66 -2.37 -2.96
N ALA A 88 8.71 -3.00 -2.27
CA ALA A 88 7.34 -2.51 -2.12
C ALA A 88 7.34 -1.11 -1.49
N GLU A 89 8.05 -0.94 -0.37
CA GLU A 89 8.20 0.35 0.30
C GLU A 89 8.79 1.41 -0.64
N SER A 90 9.82 1.07 -1.39
CA SER A 90 10.47 2.01 -2.32
C SER A 90 9.54 2.45 -3.45
N VAL A 91 8.72 1.54 -3.99
CA VAL A 91 7.70 1.89 -5.00
C VAL A 91 6.60 2.74 -4.38
N VAL A 92 6.14 2.40 -3.18
CA VAL A 92 5.09 3.13 -2.46
C VAL A 92 5.54 4.56 -2.17
N GLU A 93 6.74 4.78 -1.64
CA GLU A 93 7.28 6.13 -1.36
C GLU A 93 7.44 6.97 -2.64
N ALA A 94 7.97 6.36 -3.71
CA ALA A 94 8.12 7.03 -5.00
C ALA A 94 6.76 7.43 -5.57
N LEU A 95 5.75 6.54 -5.52
CA LEU A 95 4.38 6.84 -5.94
C LEU A 95 3.71 7.87 -5.04
N GLN A 96 3.89 7.78 -3.72
CA GLN A 96 3.27 8.68 -2.75
C GLN A 96 3.71 10.13 -3.01
N SER A 97 4.98 10.33 -3.38
CA SER A 97 5.50 11.63 -3.80
C SER A 97 4.79 12.17 -5.04
N GLN A 98 4.53 11.32 -6.05
CA GLN A 98 3.76 11.71 -7.24
C GLN A 98 2.29 12.01 -6.89
N LEU A 99 1.67 11.20 -6.03
CA LEU A 99 0.27 11.39 -5.60
C LEU A 99 0.09 12.73 -4.88
N TRP A 100 1.05 13.12 -4.04
CA TRP A 100 1.06 14.42 -3.39
C TRP A 100 1.25 15.59 -4.36
N SER A 101 2.03 15.40 -5.43
CA SER A 101 2.19 16.42 -6.47
C SER A 101 0.93 16.56 -7.34
N GLY A 102 0.08 15.53 -7.38
CA GLY A 102 -1.10 15.45 -8.24
C GLY A 102 -0.76 15.26 -9.72
N GLN A 103 0.50 15.04 -10.07
CA GLN A 103 1.00 14.83 -11.42
C GLN A 103 1.97 13.64 -11.43
N PHE A 104 2.03 12.93 -12.55
CA PHE A 104 2.98 11.85 -12.74
C PHE A 104 4.09 12.28 -13.69
N ASP A 105 5.31 12.29 -13.18
CA ASP A 105 6.54 12.45 -13.95
C ASP A 105 7.33 11.13 -13.92
N ASP A 106 7.49 10.53 -15.10
CA ASP A 106 8.10 9.21 -15.27
C ASP A 106 9.57 9.19 -14.84
N ALA A 107 10.34 10.21 -15.24
CA ALA A 107 11.75 10.31 -14.90
C ALA A 107 11.95 10.50 -13.39
N MET A 108 11.12 11.34 -12.77
CA MET A 108 11.15 11.57 -11.32
C MET A 108 10.69 10.35 -10.54
N PHE A 109 9.70 9.60 -11.04
CA PHE A 109 9.28 8.34 -10.43
C PHE A 109 10.42 7.32 -10.44
N HIS A 110 11.03 7.07 -11.60
CA HIS A 110 12.13 6.11 -11.71
C HIS A 110 13.37 6.53 -10.91
N TYR A 111 13.68 7.83 -10.89
CA TYR A 111 14.74 8.37 -10.05
C TYR A 111 14.45 8.14 -8.56
N GLY A 112 13.25 8.50 -8.10
CA GLY A 112 12.83 8.32 -6.70
C GLY A 112 12.86 6.86 -6.28
N LEU A 113 12.34 5.97 -7.12
CA LEU A 113 12.38 4.52 -6.89
C LEU A 113 13.82 4.02 -6.76
N ALA A 114 14.71 4.38 -7.69
CA ALA A 114 16.10 3.95 -7.65
C ALA A 114 16.83 4.44 -6.39
N GLN A 115 16.58 5.69 -5.97
CA GLN A 115 17.15 6.23 -4.73
C GLN A 115 16.61 5.51 -3.49
N ALA A 116 15.31 5.29 -3.40
CA ALA A 116 14.67 4.58 -2.29
C ALA A 116 15.18 3.13 -2.16
N CYS A 117 15.31 2.41 -3.29
CA CYS A 117 15.89 1.07 -3.31
C CYS A 117 17.35 1.07 -2.87
N SER A 118 18.15 2.02 -3.38
CA SER A 118 19.57 2.14 -3.01
C SER A 118 19.76 2.41 -1.52
N MET A 119 18.95 3.27 -0.91
CA MET A 119 19.02 3.54 0.53
C MET A 119 18.70 2.31 1.38
N ARG A 120 17.82 1.44 0.87
CA ARG A 120 17.44 0.18 1.52
C ARG A 120 18.34 -1.01 1.15
N GLY A 121 19.32 -0.83 0.27
CA GLY A 121 20.22 -1.90 -0.17
C GLY A 121 19.53 -3.00 -0.99
N VAL A 122 18.34 -2.73 -1.55
CA VAL A 122 17.62 -3.65 -2.43
C VAL A 122 17.76 -3.22 -3.89
N THR A 123 17.60 -4.16 -4.82
CA THR A 123 17.47 -3.82 -6.24
C THR A 123 16.05 -3.31 -6.53
N PRO A 124 15.85 -2.43 -7.52
CA PRO A 124 14.51 -2.08 -7.98
C PRO A 124 13.72 -3.34 -8.40
N PRO A 125 12.40 -3.39 -8.13
CA PRO A 125 11.59 -4.50 -8.61
C PRO A 125 11.49 -4.48 -10.14
N GLU A 126 11.20 -5.63 -10.72
CA GLU A 126 10.86 -5.72 -12.14
C GLU A 126 9.51 -5.04 -12.38
N LEU A 127 9.49 -4.09 -13.32
CA LEU A 127 8.28 -3.39 -13.77
C LEU A 127 7.92 -3.77 -15.21
N GLU A 128 8.48 -4.86 -15.74
CA GLU A 128 8.21 -5.27 -17.12
C GLU A 128 6.72 -5.57 -17.30
N GLY A 129 6.12 -4.99 -18.34
CA GLY A 129 4.68 -5.09 -18.59
C GLY A 129 3.79 -4.26 -17.66
N VAL A 130 4.37 -3.45 -16.76
CA VAL A 130 3.65 -2.50 -15.90
C VAL A 130 4.00 -1.09 -16.35
N ALA A 131 3.01 -0.32 -16.76
CA ALA A 131 3.16 1.11 -17.03
C ALA A 131 2.90 1.89 -15.74
N PRO A 132 3.92 2.46 -15.05
CA PRO A 132 3.74 2.98 -13.69
C PRO A 132 2.65 4.05 -13.57
N LYS A 133 2.49 4.88 -14.61
CA LYS A 133 1.43 5.89 -14.64
C LYS A 133 0.04 5.25 -14.73
N GLU A 134 -0.18 4.40 -15.74
CA GLU A 134 -1.49 3.84 -16.05
C GLU A 134 -1.92 2.73 -15.08
N ASP A 135 -0.99 1.89 -14.64
CA ASP A 135 -1.25 0.72 -13.80
C ASP A 135 -1.20 1.02 -12.29
N LEU A 136 -0.46 2.04 -11.87
CA LEU A 136 -0.27 2.37 -10.44
C LEU A 136 -0.83 3.76 -10.12
N PHE A 137 -0.28 4.82 -10.69
CA PHE A 137 -0.61 6.20 -10.29
C PHE A 137 -2.08 6.59 -10.56
N VAL A 138 -2.59 6.35 -11.78
CA VAL A 138 -3.96 6.73 -12.15
C VAL A 138 -5.00 5.99 -11.30
N PRO A 139 -4.92 4.66 -11.10
CA PRO A 139 -5.81 3.95 -10.18
C PRO A 139 -5.71 4.47 -8.75
N LEU A 140 -4.50 4.69 -8.22
CA LEU A 140 -4.31 5.19 -6.85
C LEU A 140 -4.89 6.59 -6.65
N THR A 141 -4.86 7.46 -7.66
CA THR A 141 -5.50 8.77 -7.61
C THR A 141 -7.02 8.64 -7.52
N ARG A 142 -7.62 7.74 -8.32
CA ARG A 142 -9.07 7.46 -8.27
C ARG A 142 -9.49 6.86 -6.93
N LEU A 143 -8.73 5.88 -6.45
CA LEU A 143 -8.95 5.27 -5.13
C LEU A 143 -8.80 6.30 -4.01
N GLY A 144 -7.80 7.18 -4.07
CA GLY A 144 -7.65 8.28 -3.10
C GLY A 144 -8.86 9.21 -3.08
N ALA A 145 -9.36 9.61 -4.24
CA ALA A 145 -10.57 10.42 -4.36
C ALA A 145 -11.81 9.70 -3.80
N ALA A 146 -11.99 8.42 -4.15
CA ALA A 146 -13.10 7.60 -3.66
C ALA A 146 -13.05 7.43 -2.13
N TRP A 147 -11.88 7.12 -1.57
CA TRP A 147 -11.64 7.01 -0.13
C TRP A 147 -11.98 8.30 0.60
N ASN A 148 -11.55 9.45 0.06
CA ASN A 148 -11.79 10.75 0.67
C ASN A 148 -13.26 11.19 0.61
N ALA A 149 -14.02 10.69 -0.36
CA ALA A 149 -15.46 10.93 -0.48
C ALA A 149 -16.31 10.00 0.41
N MET A 150 -15.73 8.96 1.01
CA MET A 150 -16.46 8.04 1.89
C MET A 150 -17.03 8.74 3.12
N ALA A 151 -18.28 8.41 3.45
CA ALA A 151 -18.91 8.87 4.68
C ALA A 151 -18.26 8.21 5.91
N ALA A 152 -18.24 8.92 7.03
CA ALA A 152 -17.82 8.34 8.30
C ALA A 152 -18.71 7.13 8.67
N GLY A 153 -18.09 6.08 9.19
CA GLY A 153 -18.73 4.81 9.53
C GLY A 153 -18.81 3.80 8.38
N THR A 154 -18.44 4.19 7.16
CA THR A 154 -18.39 3.26 6.02
C THR A 154 -17.06 2.52 5.95
N GLU A 155 -17.04 1.40 5.24
CA GLU A 155 -15.85 0.57 5.08
C GLU A 155 -15.70 0.03 3.67
N TRP A 156 -14.46 -0.17 3.25
CA TRP A 156 -14.11 -0.98 2.10
C TRP A 156 -13.72 -2.37 2.56
N ARG A 157 -14.26 -3.39 1.89
CA ARG A 157 -13.87 -4.79 2.04
C ARG A 157 -13.15 -5.22 0.78
N LEU A 158 -11.84 -5.40 0.91
CA LEU A 158 -10.90 -5.72 -0.15
C LEU A 158 -10.30 -7.11 0.11
N ALA A 159 -9.55 -7.60 -0.86
CA ALA A 159 -8.76 -8.81 -0.73
C ALA A 159 -7.30 -8.53 -1.07
N PHE A 160 -6.40 -9.30 -0.46
CA PHE A 160 -5.03 -9.45 -0.92
C PHE A 160 -4.84 -10.87 -1.50
N PRO A 161 -4.35 -11.00 -2.76
CA PRO A 161 -4.06 -9.90 -3.68
C PRO A 161 -5.33 -9.17 -4.16
N TRP A 162 -5.22 -7.85 -4.35
CA TRP A 162 -6.30 -6.98 -4.82
C TRP A 162 -6.43 -7.09 -6.34
N GLN A 163 -7.61 -7.52 -6.79
CA GLN A 163 -8.01 -7.49 -8.19
C GLN A 163 -8.86 -6.25 -8.52
N PRO A 164 -8.56 -5.52 -9.62
CA PRO A 164 -9.37 -4.39 -10.08
C PRO A 164 -10.84 -4.78 -10.28
N GLY A 165 -11.78 -3.91 -9.93
CA GLY A 165 -13.23 -4.14 -10.08
C GLY A 165 -13.93 -4.87 -8.92
N MET A 166 -13.20 -5.23 -7.85
CA MET A 166 -13.78 -5.72 -6.59
C MET A 166 -14.05 -4.59 -5.57
N GLU A 167 -14.23 -3.35 -6.03
CA GLU A 167 -14.60 -2.25 -5.16
C GLU A 167 -16.03 -2.53 -4.65
N GLY A 168 -16.14 -2.84 -3.36
CA GLY A 168 -17.41 -3.14 -2.70
C GLY A 168 -18.45 -2.07 -3.05
N HIS A 169 -19.48 -2.47 -3.77
CA HIS A 169 -20.69 -1.67 -3.89
C HIS A 169 -21.23 -1.41 -2.48
N PRO A 170 -21.76 -0.19 -2.23
CA PRO A 170 -22.41 0.15 -0.97
C PRO A 170 -23.53 -0.84 -0.61
#